data_AF-A0A1F4BG28-F1
#
_entry.id   AF-A0A1F4BG28-F1
#
_cell.length_a   1.000
_cell.length_b   1.000
_cell.length_c   1.000
_cell.angle_alpha   90.00
_cell.angle_beta   90.00
_cell.angle_gamma   90.00
#
_symmetry.space_group_name_H-M   'P 1'
#
loop_
_entity.id
_entity.type
_entity.pdbx_description
1 polymer ?
#
loop_
_entity_poly.entity_id
_entity_poly.type
_entity_poly.pdbx_seq_one_letter_code
_entity_poly.pdbx_strand_id
1 'polypeptide(L)'
;MRLLERIEDQMAATGLPLVGITLAAVPCPDTPVILTLHWHGFIKERLGEVEQAEAVSYTPLPSSALQLNDRWRDLVAVDRAAMEAAWELGAWDVARAERKGCMRPGAPSTESLECLQAFGAFPFGINGNQVVVVDAPDADELLQLAASRGYLMWLFRPVSGGIWAEVADDATLTSRGRRPPPCPHRPIPPRCDGNRKTVYRFGVSTSTPPGLD
;
A
#
# COMPACT_ATOMS: atom_id res chain seq x y z
N MET A 1 -14.41 -5.54 -5.55
CA MET A 1 -13.02 -6.02 -5.51
C MET A 1 -12.80 -6.61 -4.13
N ARG A 2 -12.13 -7.76 -4.04
CA ARG A 2 -11.92 -8.48 -2.76
C ARG A 2 -10.57 -8.15 -2.13
N LEU A 3 -10.37 -6.86 -1.81
CA LEU A 3 -9.04 -6.39 -1.39
C LEU A 3 -8.65 -6.88 0.01
N LEU A 4 -9.59 -6.81 0.96
CA LEU A 4 -9.34 -7.21 2.34
C LEU A 4 -8.93 -8.68 2.43
N GLU A 5 -9.68 -9.57 1.76
CA GLU A 5 -9.38 -11.01 1.80
C GLU A 5 -7.97 -11.31 1.25
N ARG A 6 -7.56 -10.63 0.17
CA ARG A 6 -6.21 -10.80 -0.41
C ARG A 6 -5.09 -10.36 0.54
N ILE A 7 -5.31 -9.28 1.28
CA ILE A 7 -4.34 -8.80 2.28
C ILE A 7 -4.25 -9.82 3.42
N GLU A 8 -5.39 -10.30 3.93
CA GLU A 8 -5.45 -11.25 5.04
C GLU A 8 -4.85 -12.61 4.67
N ASP A 9 -5.08 -13.09 3.44
CA ASP A 9 -4.46 -14.32 2.92
C ASP A 9 -2.92 -14.22 2.94
N GLN A 10 -2.37 -13.08 2.53
CA GLN A 10 -0.91 -12.86 2.53
C GLN A 10 -0.34 -12.71 3.94
N MET A 11 -1.06 -12.03 4.83
CA MET A 11 -0.68 -11.95 6.23
C MET A 11 -0.66 -13.33 6.89
N ALA A 12 -1.67 -14.15 6.62
CA ALA A 12 -1.74 -15.52 7.14
C ALA A 12 -0.64 -16.42 6.55
N ALA A 13 -0.32 -16.26 5.27
CA ALA A 13 0.70 -17.05 4.59
C ALA A 13 2.13 -16.71 5.05
N THR A 14 2.43 -15.44 5.30
CA THR A 14 3.77 -14.99 5.69
C THR A 14 4.00 -14.98 7.19
N GLY A 15 2.95 -14.73 7.99
CA GLY A 15 3.06 -14.52 9.43
C GLY A 15 3.85 -13.25 9.82
N LEU A 16 4.10 -12.35 8.86
CA LEU A 16 4.89 -11.14 9.07
C LEU A 16 4.00 -9.93 9.35
N PRO A 17 4.41 -9.02 10.24
CA PRO A 17 3.68 -7.78 10.48
C PRO A 17 3.88 -6.77 9.36
N LEU A 18 2.84 -5.99 9.05
CA LEU A 18 2.89 -4.92 8.05
C LEU A 18 3.34 -3.58 8.64
N VAL A 19 4.18 -2.86 7.91
CA VAL A 19 4.43 -1.42 8.14
C VAL A 19 3.52 -0.55 7.28
N GLY A 20 3.03 -1.05 6.14
CA GLY A 20 2.10 -0.29 5.30
C GLY A 20 1.63 -1.09 4.09
N ILE A 21 0.62 -0.57 3.43
CA ILE A 21 0.05 -1.15 2.21
C ILE A 21 -0.09 -0.05 1.18
N THR A 22 0.35 -0.32 -0.05
CA THR A 22 0.10 0.55 -1.19
C THR A 22 -0.71 -0.16 -2.29
N LEU A 23 -1.53 0.62 -2.98
CA LEU A 23 -2.19 0.21 -4.22
C LEU A 23 -1.76 1.17 -5.32
N ALA A 24 -1.57 0.68 -6.54
CA ALA A 24 -1.36 1.49 -7.73
C ALA A 24 -2.31 1.08 -8.84
N ALA A 25 -2.98 2.05 -9.46
CA ALA A 25 -3.85 1.83 -10.61
C ALA A 25 -3.65 2.93 -11.65
N VAL A 26 -3.73 2.56 -12.92
CA VAL A 26 -3.85 3.51 -14.02
C VAL A 26 -5.32 3.94 -14.16
N PRO A 27 -5.63 5.17 -14.65
CA PRO A 27 -6.99 5.68 -14.77
C PRO A 27 -7.74 5.10 -15.98
N CYS A 28 -7.66 3.78 -16.17
CA CYS A 28 -8.29 3.02 -17.25
C CYS A 28 -9.13 1.90 -16.62
N PRO A 29 -10.48 1.94 -16.73
CA PRO A 29 -11.32 0.87 -16.19
C PRO A 29 -10.91 -0.52 -16.64
N ASP A 30 -11.16 -1.51 -15.78
CA ASP A 30 -10.85 -2.93 -16.00
C ASP A 30 -9.37 -3.24 -16.31
N THR A 31 -8.42 -2.36 -15.99
CA THR A 31 -6.99 -2.71 -15.96
C THR A 31 -6.58 -3.27 -14.59
N PRO A 32 -5.57 -4.15 -14.50
CA PRO A 32 -5.13 -4.66 -13.22
C PRO A 32 -4.64 -3.55 -12.25
N VAL A 33 -4.73 -3.84 -10.95
CA VAL A 33 -4.24 -2.98 -9.85
C VAL A 33 -3.07 -3.67 -9.17
N ILE A 34 -1.98 -2.96 -8.89
CA ILE A 34 -0.85 -3.51 -8.13
C ILE A 34 -1.08 -3.26 -6.65
N LEU A 35 -1.13 -4.32 -5.85
CA LEU A 35 -1.12 -4.30 -4.39
C LEU A 35 0.29 -4.58 -3.89
N THR A 36 0.87 -3.66 -3.13
CA THR A 36 2.16 -3.89 -2.48
C THR A 36 2.00 -3.89 -0.95
N LEU A 37 2.46 -4.97 -0.33
CA LEU A 37 2.49 -5.20 1.10
C LEU A 37 3.90 -4.94 1.63
N HIS A 38 4.04 -3.88 2.42
CA HIS A 38 5.32 -3.51 3.02
C HIS A 38 5.45 -4.21 4.37
N TRP A 39 6.29 -5.23 4.44
CA TRP A 39 6.54 -6.00 5.66
C TRP A 39 7.54 -5.32 6.57
N HIS A 40 7.36 -5.52 7.88
CA HIS A 40 8.32 -5.09 8.89
C HIS A 40 9.20 -6.26 9.33
N GLY A 41 10.51 -6.06 9.30
CA GLY A 41 11.51 -6.98 9.83
C GLY A 41 12.78 -7.02 8.99
N PHE A 42 13.74 -7.83 9.42
CA PHE A 42 15.05 -7.96 8.79
C PHE A 42 15.47 -9.43 8.70
N ILE A 43 16.07 -9.80 7.58
CA ILE A 43 16.78 -11.07 7.37
C ILE A 43 18.18 -10.92 7.97
N LYS A 44 18.54 -11.82 8.89
CA LYS A 44 19.88 -11.86 9.49
C LYS A 44 20.80 -12.67 8.59
N GLU A 45 21.83 -12.03 8.03
CA GLU A 45 22.84 -12.70 7.23
C GLU A 45 24.01 -13.13 8.13
N ARG A 46 24.47 -14.38 7.99
CA ARG A 46 25.58 -14.96 8.77
C ARG A 46 26.67 -15.47 7.84
N LEU A 47 27.94 -15.35 8.26
CA LEU A 47 29.06 -15.97 7.54
C LEU A 47 29.13 -17.47 7.89
N GLY A 48 28.40 -18.29 7.13
CA GLY A 48 28.39 -19.75 7.26
C GLY A 48 27.22 -20.31 8.09
N GLU A 49 26.93 -21.60 7.90
CA GLU A 49 25.82 -22.33 8.54
C GLU A 49 26.17 -22.82 9.96
N VAL A 50 26.89 -22.02 10.73
CA VAL A 50 27.16 -22.34 12.14
C VAL A 50 26.03 -21.72 12.97
N GLU A 51 25.30 -22.53 13.74
CA GLU A 51 24.14 -22.06 14.54
C GLU A 51 24.48 -20.89 15.49
N GLN A 52 25.75 -20.81 15.92
CA GLN A 52 26.28 -19.78 16.81
C GLN A 52 26.94 -18.59 16.08
N ALA A 53 26.98 -18.57 14.75
CA ALA A 53 27.54 -17.45 14.02
C ALA A 53 26.71 -16.19 14.24
N GLU A 54 27.38 -15.10 14.61
CA GLU A 54 26.75 -13.79 14.74
C GLU A 54 26.27 -13.27 13.37
N ALA A 55 25.21 -12.45 13.40
CA ALA A 55 24.73 -11.78 12.20
C ALA A 55 25.76 -10.74 11.75
N VAL A 56 26.24 -10.86 10.53
CA VAL A 56 27.19 -9.93 9.92
C VAL A 56 26.49 -8.80 9.19
N SER A 57 25.22 -9.00 8.83
CA SER A 57 24.40 -8.01 8.15
C SER A 57 22.91 -8.22 8.45
N TYR A 58 22.12 -7.16 8.26
CA TYR A 58 20.67 -7.18 8.37
C TYR A 58 20.09 -6.57 7.10
N THR A 59 19.42 -7.40 6.30
CA THR A 59 18.73 -6.95 5.08
C THR A 59 17.25 -6.76 5.39
N PRO A 60 16.62 -5.62 5.05
CA PRO A 60 15.17 -5.45 5.22
C PRO A 60 14.38 -6.56 4.51
N LEU A 61 13.28 -7.01 5.11
CA LEU A 61 12.40 -7.96 4.43
C LEU A 61 11.85 -7.35 3.13
N PRO A 62 11.89 -8.09 2.01
CA PRO A 62 11.37 -7.59 0.75
C PRO A 62 9.86 -7.40 0.84
N SER A 63 9.31 -6.34 0.25
CA SER A 63 7.85 -6.18 0.15
C SER A 63 7.28 -7.23 -0.81
N SER A 64 5.99 -7.55 -0.68
CA SER A 64 5.30 -8.40 -1.67
C SER A 64 4.44 -7.53 -2.58
N ALA A 65 4.65 -7.58 -3.89
CA ALA A 65 3.80 -6.91 -4.89
C ALA A 65 2.99 -7.96 -5.66
N LEU A 66 1.67 -7.76 -5.74
CA LEU A 66 0.71 -8.69 -6.32
C LEU A 66 -0.20 -7.94 -7.30
N GLN A 67 -0.43 -8.53 -8.46
CA GLN A 67 -1.43 -8.01 -9.40
C GLN A 67 -2.83 -8.51 -9.06
N LEU A 68 -3.75 -7.56 -8.92
CA LEU A 68 -5.17 -7.79 -8.70
C LEU A 68 -5.92 -7.64 -10.03
N ASN A 69 -6.56 -8.72 -10.47
CA ASN A 69 -7.30 -8.81 -11.73
C ASN A 69 -8.81 -8.68 -11.55
N ASP A 70 -9.28 -8.19 -10.39
CA ASP A 70 -10.68 -7.89 -10.17
C ASP A 70 -11.18 -6.83 -11.18
N ARG A 71 -12.35 -7.05 -11.78
CA ARG A 71 -12.98 -6.06 -12.65
C ARG A 71 -13.49 -4.85 -11.86
N TRP A 72 -13.37 -3.67 -12.44
CA TRP A 72 -13.81 -2.40 -11.83
C TRP A 72 -14.17 -1.38 -12.91
N ARG A 73 -15.29 -0.67 -12.68
CA ARG A 73 -15.89 0.22 -13.68
C ARG A 73 -15.33 1.64 -13.65
N ASP A 74 -14.91 2.09 -12.48
CA ASP A 74 -14.38 3.42 -12.25
C ASP A 74 -13.43 3.42 -11.04
N LEU A 75 -12.64 4.49 -10.92
CA LEU A 75 -11.69 4.62 -9.81
C LEU A 75 -12.38 4.79 -8.45
N VAL A 76 -13.65 5.17 -8.42
CA VAL A 76 -14.45 5.22 -7.19
C VAL A 76 -14.65 3.81 -6.61
N ALA A 77 -14.71 2.78 -7.45
CA ALA A 77 -14.71 1.38 -7.00
C ALA A 77 -13.38 0.98 -6.34
N VAL A 78 -12.24 1.46 -6.87
CA VAL A 78 -10.91 1.21 -6.29
C VAL A 78 -10.74 1.96 -4.96
N ASP A 79 -11.16 3.24 -4.91
CA ASP A 79 -11.22 4.01 -3.66
C ASP A 79 -12.03 3.27 -2.59
N ARG A 80 -13.22 2.81 -2.95
CA ARG A 80 -14.09 2.10 -2.01
C ARG A 80 -13.42 0.85 -1.47
N ALA A 81 -12.83 0.03 -2.34
CA ALA A 81 -12.12 -1.18 -1.92
C ALA A 81 -10.95 -0.87 -0.97
N ALA A 82 -10.17 0.17 -1.29
CA ALA A 82 -9.07 0.64 -0.45
C ALA A 82 -9.57 1.14 0.92
N MET A 83 -10.65 1.93 0.93
CA MET A 83 -11.26 2.48 2.14
C MET A 83 -11.91 1.40 3.01
N GLU A 84 -12.58 0.41 2.42
CA GLU A 84 -13.17 -0.72 3.14
C GLU A 84 -12.09 -1.56 3.83
N ALA A 85 -11.06 -1.98 3.08
CA ALA A 85 -9.96 -2.76 3.65
C ALA A 85 -9.21 -1.99 4.75
N ALA A 86 -8.88 -0.72 4.51
CA ALA A 86 -8.19 0.11 5.48
C ALA A 86 -9.03 0.39 6.74
N TRP A 87 -10.34 0.61 6.58
CA TRP A 87 -11.27 0.80 7.70
C TRP A 87 -11.28 -0.44 8.60
N GLU A 88 -11.51 -1.62 8.02
CA GLU A 88 -11.64 -2.88 8.75
C GLU A 88 -10.31 -3.30 9.40
N LEU A 89 -9.17 -3.03 8.75
CA LEU A 89 -7.83 -3.24 9.30
C LEU A 89 -7.40 -2.16 10.33
N GLY A 90 -8.30 -1.22 10.65
CA GLY A 90 -8.06 -0.23 11.70
C GLY A 90 -7.11 0.89 11.32
N ALA A 91 -6.85 1.12 10.03
CA ALA A 91 -5.98 2.20 9.60
C ALA A 91 -6.53 3.56 10.03
N TRP A 92 -5.65 4.50 10.37
CA TRP A 92 -6.04 5.86 10.77
C TRP A 92 -6.59 6.69 9.59
N ASP A 93 -6.00 6.50 8.42
CA ASP A 93 -6.41 7.14 7.17
C ASP A 93 -6.02 6.30 5.95
N VAL A 94 -6.63 6.64 4.82
CA VAL A 94 -6.17 6.28 3.48
C VAL A 94 -5.79 7.55 2.74
N ALA A 95 -4.54 7.63 2.29
CA ALA A 95 -4.08 8.71 1.43
C ALA A 95 -4.09 8.27 -0.03
N ARG A 96 -4.95 8.88 -0.85
CA ARG A 96 -4.90 8.80 -2.30
C ARG A 96 -4.03 9.90 -2.89
N ALA A 97 -3.11 9.53 -3.75
CA ALA A 97 -2.24 10.41 -4.52
C ALA A 97 -2.51 10.23 -6.01
N GLU A 98 -2.89 11.30 -6.69
CA GLU A 98 -3.01 11.36 -8.16
C GLU A 98 -1.67 11.87 -8.70
N ARG A 99 -1.10 11.18 -9.69
CA ARG A 99 0.22 11.45 -10.27
C ARG A 99 0.11 11.62 -11.77
N LYS A 100 0.88 12.56 -12.31
CA LYS A 100 1.05 12.75 -13.77
C LYS A 100 1.82 11.58 -14.38
N GLY A 101 1.81 11.54 -15.71
CA GLY A 101 2.67 10.63 -16.47
C GLY A 101 4.15 10.79 -16.09
N CYS A 102 4.79 9.69 -15.73
CA CYS A 102 6.11 9.68 -15.11
C CYS A 102 7.30 9.66 -16.09
N MET A 103 7.06 9.59 -17.40
CA MET A 103 8.08 9.63 -18.47
C MET A 103 7.99 10.91 -19.33
N ARG A 104 7.59 12.03 -18.72
CA ARG A 104 7.50 13.33 -19.39
C ARG A 104 8.86 14.03 -19.43
N PRO A 105 9.23 14.72 -20.53
CA PRO A 105 10.44 15.54 -20.58
C PRO A 105 10.46 16.56 -19.44
N GLY A 106 11.59 16.64 -18.73
CA GLY A 106 11.78 17.54 -17.59
C GLY A 106 11.14 17.09 -16.27
N ALA A 107 10.59 15.86 -16.18
CA ALA A 107 10.20 15.29 -14.90
C ALA A 107 11.42 15.10 -13.97
N PRO A 108 11.28 15.39 -12.67
CA PRO A 108 12.25 14.96 -11.68
C PRO A 108 12.45 13.45 -11.72
N SER A 109 13.70 12.97 -11.57
CA SER A 109 14.01 11.54 -11.51
C SER A 109 13.28 10.81 -10.38
N THR A 110 12.93 11.53 -9.31
CA THR A 110 12.12 11.02 -8.21
C THR A 110 10.71 10.62 -8.65
N GLU A 111 10.08 11.35 -9.59
CA GLU A 111 8.76 10.97 -10.12
C GLU A 111 8.83 9.66 -10.91
N SER A 112 9.89 9.49 -11.70
CA SER A 112 10.11 8.25 -12.44
C SER A 112 10.37 7.07 -11.50
N LEU A 113 11.17 7.27 -10.45
CA LEU A 113 11.42 6.24 -9.44
C LEU A 113 10.14 5.87 -8.66
N GLU A 114 9.36 6.85 -8.21
CA GLU A 114 8.07 6.61 -7.54
C GLU A 114 7.12 5.79 -8.43
N CYS A 115 7.08 6.09 -9.73
CA CYS A 115 6.25 5.39 -10.70
C CYS A 115 6.68 3.94 -10.88
N LEU A 116 7.99 3.69 -11.03
CA LEU A 116 8.54 2.34 -11.09
C LEU A 116 8.16 1.53 -9.85
N GLN A 117 8.39 2.10 -8.66
CA GLN A 117 8.06 1.45 -7.39
C GLN A 117 6.57 1.16 -7.23
N ALA A 118 5.70 2.07 -7.69
CA ALA A 118 4.25 1.91 -7.62
C ALA A 118 3.76 0.67 -8.39
N PHE A 119 4.42 0.33 -9.50
CA PHE A 119 4.06 -0.81 -10.36
C PHE A 119 4.98 -2.03 -10.16
N GLY A 120 5.66 -2.12 -9.01
CA GLY A 120 6.47 -3.30 -8.69
C GLY A 120 7.84 -3.35 -9.38
N ALA A 121 8.22 -2.33 -10.16
CA ALA A 121 9.51 -2.26 -10.81
C ALA A 121 10.54 -1.60 -9.88
N PHE A 122 11.46 -2.39 -9.32
CA PHE A 122 12.53 -1.89 -8.44
C PHE A 122 13.88 -1.97 -9.17
N PRO A 123 14.35 -0.87 -9.79
CA PRO A 123 15.55 -0.90 -10.63
C PRO A 123 16.85 -1.13 -9.84
N PHE A 124 16.84 -1.00 -8.52
CA PHE A 124 18.00 -1.17 -7.65
C PHE A 124 17.66 -2.12 -6.49
N GLY A 125 18.42 -3.20 -6.36
CA GLY A 125 18.47 -4.01 -5.15
C GLY A 125 19.24 -3.29 -4.05
N ILE A 126 18.87 -3.48 -2.78
CA ILE A 126 19.71 -3.03 -1.65
C ILE A 126 20.75 -4.12 -1.41
N ASN A 127 22.04 -3.79 -1.52
CA ASN A 127 23.16 -4.74 -1.38
C ASN A 127 23.07 -5.97 -2.31
N GLY A 128 22.49 -5.81 -3.50
CA GLY A 128 22.29 -6.91 -4.45
C GLY A 128 21.08 -7.80 -4.16
N ASN A 129 20.37 -7.57 -3.05
CA ASN A 129 19.13 -8.29 -2.73
C ASN A 129 17.91 -7.59 -3.32
N GLN A 130 16.98 -8.38 -3.85
CA GLN A 130 15.70 -7.90 -4.34
C GLN A 130 14.90 -7.27 -3.18
N VAL A 131 14.43 -6.04 -3.38
CA VAL A 131 13.68 -5.28 -2.37
C VAL A 131 12.19 -5.64 -2.38
N VAL A 132 11.72 -6.30 -3.45
CA VAL A 132 10.32 -6.73 -3.61
C VAL A 132 10.24 -8.07 -4.32
N VAL A 133 9.39 -8.96 -3.81
CA VAL A 133 8.92 -10.16 -4.50
C VAL A 133 7.68 -9.79 -5.29
N VAL A 134 7.73 -9.94 -6.62
CA VAL A 134 6.68 -9.45 -7.53
C VAL A 134 6.00 -10.63 -8.21
N ASP A 135 4.67 -10.72 -8.05
CA ASP A 135 3.77 -11.55 -8.86
C ASP A 135 2.80 -10.62 -9.59
N ALA A 136 3.31 -9.97 -10.64
CA ALA A 136 2.59 -9.00 -11.45
C ALA A 136 2.98 -9.14 -12.93
N PRO A 137 2.32 -10.05 -13.67
CA PRO A 137 2.70 -10.36 -15.06
C PRO A 137 2.54 -9.16 -16.01
N ASP A 138 1.61 -8.24 -15.74
CA ASP A 138 1.32 -7.09 -16.62
C ASP A 138 1.96 -5.78 -16.12
N ALA A 139 2.97 -5.87 -15.24
CA ALA A 139 3.59 -4.69 -14.61
C ALA A 139 4.22 -3.73 -15.62
N ASP A 140 4.86 -4.25 -16.67
CA ASP A 140 5.51 -3.44 -17.70
C ASP A 140 4.48 -2.68 -18.56
N GLU A 141 3.39 -3.33 -18.96
CA GLU A 141 2.28 -2.71 -19.68
C GLU A 141 1.60 -1.63 -18.82
N LEU A 142 1.36 -1.91 -17.54
CA LEU A 142 0.81 -0.95 -16.60
C LEU A 142 1.73 0.26 -16.41
N LEU A 143 3.04 0.04 -16.34
CA LEU A 143 4.02 1.11 -16.24
C LEU A 143 4.01 2.00 -17.50
N GLN A 144 3.91 1.43 -18.70
CA GLN A 144 3.76 2.19 -19.94
C GLN A 144 2.47 3.01 -19.97
N LEU A 145 1.36 2.44 -19.48
CA LEU A 145 0.10 3.16 -19.32
C LEU A 145 0.22 4.28 -18.29
N ALA A 146 0.86 4.05 -17.14
CA ALA A 146 1.10 5.04 -16.11
C ALA A 146 1.99 6.19 -16.61
N ALA A 147 3.01 5.87 -17.40
CA ALA A 147 3.90 6.84 -18.04
C ALA A 147 3.16 7.80 -18.97
N SER A 148 2.14 7.31 -19.69
CA SER A 148 1.38 8.09 -20.67
C SER A 148 0.13 8.77 -20.10
N ARG A 149 -0.58 8.12 -19.17
CA ARG A 149 -1.88 8.57 -18.63
C ARG A 149 -1.80 9.15 -17.22
N GLY A 150 -0.67 8.96 -16.54
CA GLY A 150 -0.59 9.13 -15.09
C GLY A 150 -1.18 7.93 -14.36
N TYR A 151 -1.17 7.99 -13.03
CA TYR A 151 -1.60 6.91 -12.16
C TYR A 151 -2.10 7.43 -10.83
N LEU A 152 -2.76 6.56 -10.08
CA LEU A 152 -3.22 6.82 -8.73
C LEU A 152 -2.56 5.83 -7.79
N MET A 153 -2.20 6.31 -6.61
CA MET A 153 -1.77 5.46 -5.51
C MET A 153 -2.66 5.65 -4.30
N TRP A 154 -2.91 4.56 -3.57
CA TRP A 154 -3.48 4.61 -2.24
C TRP A 154 -2.46 4.06 -1.25
N LEU A 155 -2.33 4.70 -0.10
CA LEU A 155 -1.45 4.28 0.98
C LEU A 155 -2.24 4.28 2.28
N PHE A 156 -2.10 3.21 3.06
CA PHE A 156 -2.60 3.15 4.43
C PHE A 156 -1.74 2.25 5.30
N ARG A 157 -1.90 2.39 6.62
CA ARG A 157 -1.13 1.70 7.65
C ARG A 157 -2.09 0.91 8.54
N PRO A 158 -2.18 -0.42 8.38
CA PRO A 158 -3.14 -1.22 9.15
C PRO A 158 -2.71 -1.35 10.60
N VAL A 159 -3.64 -1.23 11.55
CA VAL A 159 -3.36 -1.51 12.96
C VAL A 159 -3.43 -3.01 13.20
N SER A 160 -4.51 -3.66 12.76
CA SER A 160 -4.62 -5.11 12.80
C SER A 160 -3.66 -5.74 11.80
N GLY A 161 -2.72 -6.57 12.30
CA GLY A 161 -1.71 -7.22 11.46
C GLY A 161 -0.53 -6.34 11.10
N GLY A 162 -0.49 -5.10 11.61
CA GLY A 162 0.65 -4.21 11.47
C GLY A 162 1.36 -3.95 12.78
N ILE A 163 2.38 -3.10 12.73
CA ILE A 163 3.17 -2.67 13.90
C ILE A 163 2.58 -1.45 14.64
N TRP A 164 1.41 -0.98 14.22
CA TRP A 164 0.90 0.34 14.61
C TRP A 164 0.04 0.33 15.87
N ALA A 165 -0.27 -0.84 16.45
CA ALA A 165 -1.16 -0.97 17.60
C ALA A 165 -0.71 -0.19 18.84
N GLU A 166 0.60 -0.16 19.12
CA GLU A 166 1.15 0.50 20.31
C GLU A 166 1.09 2.04 20.24
N VAL A 167 0.99 2.59 19.03
CA VAL A 167 0.99 4.05 18.78
C VAL A 167 -0.34 4.55 18.25
N ALA A 168 -1.34 3.67 18.13
CA ALA A 168 -2.67 4.01 17.62
C ALA A 168 -3.46 4.77 18.69
N ASP A 169 -3.59 6.09 18.52
CA ASP A 169 -4.48 6.93 19.31
C ASP A 169 -5.86 7.03 18.64
N ASP A 170 -6.65 5.97 18.74
CA ASP A 170 -7.95 5.89 18.05
C ASP A 170 -9.06 5.25 18.87
N ALA A 171 -10.02 6.06 19.29
CA ALA A 171 -11.19 5.66 20.07
C ALA A 171 -12.17 4.75 19.31
N THR A 172 -12.05 4.65 17.99
CA THR A 172 -12.96 3.88 17.14
C THR A 172 -12.55 2.41 16.97
N LEU A 173 -11.35 2.03 17.44
CA LEU A 173 -10.82 0.68 17.29
C LEU A 173 -11.37 -0.27 18.37
N THR A 174 -11.63 -1.50 17.95
CA THR A 174 -11.84 -2.63 18.85
C THR A 174 -10.53 -3.01 19.55
N SER A 175 -10.59 -3.86 20.58
CA SER A 175 -9.39 -4.41 21.25
C SER A 175 -8.45 -5.20 20.33
N ARG A 176 -8.92 -5.61 19.14
CA ARG A 176 -8.11 -6.25 18.10
C ARG A 176 -7.53 -5.28 17.08
N GLY A 177 -7.68 -3.96 17.29
CA GLY A 177 -7.21 -2.94 16.35
C GLY A 177 -7.98 -2.92 15.03
N ARG A 178 -9.27 -3.33 15.05
CA ARG A 178 -10.15 -3.39 13.88
C ARG A 178 -11.38 -2.51 14.04
N ARG A 179 -12.07 -2.23 12.93
CA ARG A 179 -13.40 -1.60 12.94
C ARG A 179 -14.43 -2.50 12.25
N PRO A 180 -15.71 -2.45 12.66
CA PRO A 180 -16.76 -3.24 12.02
C PRO A 180 -17.09 -2.69 10.63
N PRO A 181 -17.36 -3.55 9.62
CA PRO A 181 -17.86 -3.11 8.33
C PRO A 181 -19.31 -2.56 8.42
N PRO A 182 -19.74 -1.75 7.45
CA PRO A 182 -18.97 -1.21 6.32
C PRO A 182 -18.19 0.05 6.71
N CYS A 183 -17.24 0.47 5.87
CA CYS A 183 -16.64 1.80 5.98
C CYS A 183 -17.73 2.89 5.81
N PRO A 184 -17.89 3.82 6.77
CA PRO A 184 -18.98 4.81 6.74
C PRO A 184 -18.72 5.96 5.74
N HIS A 185 -17.47 6.13 5.30
CA HIS A 185 -17.09 7.24 4.45
C HIS A 185 -17.39 6.97 2.97
N ARG A 186 -17.81 8.02 2.26
CA ARG A 186 -18.01 7.96 0.81
C ARG A 186 -16.74 8.40 0.08
N PRO A 187 -16.29 7.67 -0.96
CA PRO A 187 -15.19 8.11 -1.81
C PRO A 187 -15.42 9.47 -2.44
N ILE A 188 -14.36 10.25 -2.58
CA ILE A 188 -14.36 11.52 -3.32
C ILE A 188 -13.87 11.21 -4.73
N PRO A 189 -14.67 11.41 -5.79
CA PRO A 189 -14.24 11.08 -7.16
C PRO A 189 -12.88 11.69 -7.51
N PRO A 190 -11.94 10.88 -8.06
CA PRO A 190 -10.69 11.39 -8.61
C PRO A 190 -10.92 12.35 -9.77
N ARG A 191 -9.99 13.30 -9.94
CA ARG A 191 -10.02 14.24 -11.08
C ARG A 191 -9.10 13.79 -12.21
N CYS A 192 -8.12 12.96 -11.89
CA CYS A 192 -7.09 12.48 -12.80
C CYS A 192 -6.28 13.63 -13.44
N ASP A 193 -6.10 14.73 -12.72
CA ASP A 193 -5.26 15.87 -13.14
C ASP A 193 -3.77 15.68 -12.79
N GLY A 194 -3.47 14.63 -12.02
CA GLY A 194 -2.13 14.18 -11.66
C GLY A 194 -1.41 14.99 -10.59
N ASN A 195 -2.09 15.92 -9.92
CA ASN A 195 -1.48 16.83 -8.93
C ASN A 195 -2.26 16.91 -7.61
N ARG A 196 -3.12 15.92 -7.33
CA ARG A 196 -4.03 15.94 -6.18
C ARG A 196 -3.67 14.90 -5.14
N LYS A 197 -3.76 15.29 -3.88
CA LYS A 197 -3.76 14.37 -2.73
C LYS A 197 -5.11 14.47 -2.02
N THR A 198 -5.71 13.32 -1.73
CA THR A 198 -6.95 13.20 -0.95
C THR A 198 -6.67 12.28 0.23
N VAL A 199 -7.07 12.67 1.45
CA VAL A 199 -6.88 11.86 2.65
C VAL A 199 -8.26 11.57 3.23
N TYR A 200 -8.60 10.29 3.31
CA TYR A 200 -9.80 9.81 3.99
C TYR A 200 -9.43 9.52 5.44
N ARG A 201 -9.74 10.43 6.36
CA ARG A 201 -9.49 10.26 7.80
C ARG A 201 -10.60 9.40 8.41
N PHE A 202 -10.22 8.35 9.14
CA PHE A 202 -11.14 7.44 9.81
C PHE A 202 -11.11 7.58 11.33
N GLY A 203 -9.92 7.67 11.90
CA GLY A 203 -9.76 7.60 13.34
C GLY A 203 -10.15 8.89 14.06
N VAL A 204 -10.55 8.71 15.33
CA VAL A 204 -10.90 9.79 16.25
C VAL A 204 -9.95 9.71 17.43
N SER A 205 -9.19 10.78 17.66
CA SER A 205 -8.19 10.79 18.74
C SER A 205 -8.87 10.62 20.09
N THR A 206 -8.28 9.79 20.97
CA THR A 206 -8.76 9.61 22.34
C THR A 206 -8.55 10.87 23.20
N SER A 207 -7.69 11.79 22.74
CA SER A 207 -7.39 13.06 23.41
C SER A 207 -8.34 14.21 23.02
N THR A 208 -9.17 14.04 22.00
CA THR A 208 -10.14 15.07 21.60
C THR A 208 -11.32 15.10 22.58
N PRO A 209 -11.58 16.22 23.28
CA PRO A 209 -12.74 16.31 24.17
C PRO A 209 -14.04 16.25 23.35
N PRO A 210 -15.10 15.60 23.87
CA PRO A 210 -16.37 15.51 23.17
C PRO A 210 -17.03 16.91 23.10
N GLY A 211 -17.32 17.42 21.89
CA GLY A 211 -18.21 18.56 21.70
C GLY A 211 -17.70 19.77 20.92
N LEU A 212 -16.73 19.62 20.02
CA LEU A 212 -16.41 20.68 19.04
C LEU A 212 -16.53 20.13 17.62
N ASP A 213 -17.78 19.94 17.18
CA ASP A 213 -18.18 19.89 15.77
C ASP A 213 -19.05 21.12 15.46
#